data_AF-A0A8J3IVD3-F1
#
_entry.id   AF-A0A8J3IVD3-F1
#
_cell.length_a   1.000
_cell.length_b   1.000
_cell.length_c   1.000
_cell.angle_alpha   90.00
_cell.angle_beta   90.00
_cell.angle_gamma   90.00
#
_symmetry.space_group_name_H-M   'P 1'
#
loop_
_entity.id
_entity.type
_entity.pdbx_description
1 polymer ?
#
loop_
_entity_poly.entity_id
_entity_poly.type
_entity_poly.pdbx_seq_one_letter_code
_entity_poly.pdbx_strand_id
1 'polypeptide(L)' 'MLFNRFVRLHRDLAGSIRGAGLGLFICKQLVETLGGQIWVESAGVAGEGSRFCFTLPTAPHVSAQEG' A
#
# COMPACT_ATOMS: atom_id res chain seq x y z
N MET A 1 -4.33 -12.08 -0.30
CA MET A 1 -4.79 -10.70 -0.11
C MET A 1 -3.70 -9.74 -0.57
N LEU A 2 -4.06 -8.67 -1.29
CA LEU A 2 -3.19 -7.86 -2.15
C LEU A 2 -2.02 -7.13 -1.42
N PHE A 3 -2.08 -6.99 -0.09
CA PHE A 3 -1.04 -6.34 0.72
C PHE A 3 -0.26 -7.30 1.63
N ASN A 4 -0.47 -8.61 1.50
CA ASN A 4 0.29 -9.57 2.29
C ASN A 4 1.68 -9.75 1.70
N ARG A 5 2.64 -10.15 2.55
CA ARG A 5 3.98 -10.53 2.11
C ARG A 5 3.86 -11.67 1.10
N PHE A 6 4.05 -11.35 -0.18
CA PHE A 6 4.08 -12.35 -1.24
C PHE A 6 5.51 -12.89 -1.31
N VAL A 7 5.68 -14.18 -1.02
CA VAL A 7 6.96 -14.87 -1.25
C VAL A 7 6.77 -15.65 -2.55
N ARG A 8 7.45 -15.24 -3.63
CA ARG A 8 7.44 -16.03 -4.88
C ARG A 8 8.16 -17.35 -4.60
N LEU A 9 7.43 -18.46 -4.60
CA LEU A 9 8.03 -19.80 -4.63
C LEU A 9 8.80 -19.94 -5.94
N HIS A 10 10.04 -20.40 -5.83
CA HIS A 10 11.16 -20.35 -6.79
C HIS A 10 10.93 -20.86 -8.24
N ARG A 11 9.71 -21.18 -8.69
CA ARG A 11 9.48 -21.90 -9.96
C ARG A 11 9.33 -21.01 -11.21
N ASP A 12 9.18 -19.69 -11.07
CA ASP A 12 8.93 -18.77 -12.21
C ASP A 12 10.11 -17.82 -12.50
N LEU A 13 11.31 -18.37 -12.63
CA LEU A 13 12.53 -17.63 -13.02
C LEU A 13 12.59 -17.24 -14.51
N ALA A 14 11.55 -17.55 -15.30
CA ALA A 14 11.55 -17.31 -16.76
C ALA A 14 11.03 -15.92 -17.20
N GLY A 15 10.52 -15.09 -16.27
CA GLY A 15 9.96 -13.77 -16.60
C GLY A 15 10.75 -12.62 -15.97
N SER A 16 11.30 -11.75 -16.81
CA SER A 16 12.18 -10.61 -16.49
C SER A 16 11.50 -9.46 -15.71
N ILE A 17 10.86 -9.74 -14.57
CA ILE A 17 10.45 -8.71 -13.61
C ILE A 17 11.36 -8.80 -12.39
N ARG A 18 12.34 -7.89 -12.32
CA ARG A 18 13.31 -7.80 -11.25
C ARG A 18 12.65 -7.17 -10.01
N GLY A 19 12.26 -7.99 -9.03
CA GLY A 19 11.70 -7.52 -7.76
C GLY A 19 11.11 -8.64 -6.90
N ALA A 20 11.27 -8.56 -5.57
CA ALA A 20 10.80 -9.57 -4.63
C ALA A 20 9.27 -9.54 -4.37
N GLY A 21 8.52 -8.67 -5.06
CA GLY A 21 7.08 -8.51 -4.82
C GLY A 21 6.73 -7.87 -3.47
N LEU A 22 7.70 -7.20 -2.82
CA LEU A 22 7.56 -6.67 -1.46
C LEU A 22 6.99 -5.23 -1.41
N GLY A 23 6.89 -4.52 -2.54
CA GLY A 23 6.54 -3.10 -2.56
C GLY A 23 5.23 -2.77 -1.82
N LEU A 24 4.14 -3.47 -2.14
CA LEU A 24 2.85 -3.25 -1.47
C LEU A 24 2.85 -3.64 0.01
N PHE A 25 3.62 -4.67 0.37
CA PHE A 25 3.78 -5.07 1.77
C PHE A 25 4.48 -3.96 2.57
N ILE A 26 5.55 -3.38 2.02
CA ILE A 26 6.26 -2.25 2.64
C ILE A 26 5.33 -1.04 2.77
N CYS A 27 4.58 -0.69 1.71
CA CYS A 27 3.61 0.40 1.77
C CYS A 27 2.59 0.20 2.89
N LYS A 28 2.06 -1.02 3.04
CA LYS A 28 1.13 -1.34 4.13
C LYS A 28 1.77 -1.15 5.49
N GLN A 29 2.98 -1.67 5.71
CA GLN A 29 3.68 -1.51 6.98
C GLN A 29 3.94 -0.04 7.31
N LEU A 30 4.35 0.78 6.33
CA LEU A 30 4.57 2.20 6.53
C LEU A 30 3.28 2.94 6.90
N VAL A 31 2.22 2.73 6.14
CA VAL A 31 0.92 3.38 6.38
C VAL A 31 0.35 2.99 7.74
N GLU A 32 0.37 1.71 8.09
CA GLU A 32 -0.08 1.23 9.41
C GLU A 32 0.78 1.78 10.56
N THR A 33 2.09 1.85 10.38
CA THR A 33 3.03 2.43 11.37
C THR A 33 2.73 3.91 11.61
N LEU A 34 2.33 4.64 10.58
CA LEU A 34 1.92 6.04 10.66
C LEU A 34 0.48 6.22 11.18
N GLY A 35 -0.18 5.15 11.64
CA GLY A 35 -1.56 5.19 12.14
C GLY A 35 -2.62 5.36 11.05
N GLY A 36 -2.24 5.13 9.79
CA GLY A 36 -3.11 5.25 8.63
C GLY A 36 -3.79 3.95 8.21
N GLN A 37 -4.49 4.01 7.08
CA GLN A 37 -5.13 2.87 6.44
C GLN A 37 -4.82 2.82 4.95
N ILE A 38 -4.73 1.63 4.36
CA ILE A 38 -4.45 1.42 2.93
C ILE A 38 -5.41 0.38 2.34
N TRP A 39 -5.92 0.61 1.13
CA TRP A 39 -6.85 -0.29 0.43
C TRP A 39 -6.76 -0.14 -1.09
N VAL A 40 -7.52 -0.98 -1.81
CA VAL A 40 -7.65 -0.91 -3.28
C VAL A 40 -9.10 -0.85 -3.67
N GLU A 41 -9.41 0.00 -4.62
CA GLU A 41 -10.70 0.09 -5.29
C GLU A 41 -10.52 -0.36 -6.73
N SER A 42 -11.25 -1.39 -7.13
CA SER A 42 -11.28 -1.90 -8.50
C SER A 42 -12.63 -2.54 -8.75
N ALA A 43 -13.17 -2.32 -9.95
CA ALA A 43 -14.38 -3.02 -10.40
C ALA A 43 -14.10 -4.51 -10.71
N GLY A 44 -12.83 -4.92 -10.74
CA GLY A 44 -12.43 -6.28 -11.14
C GLY A 44 -12.57 -6.55 -12.64
N VAL A 45 -12.86 -5.53 -13.44
CA VAL A 45 -13.02 -5.62 -14.90
C VAL A 45 -11.69 -5.31 -15.59
N ALA A 46 -11.28 -6.19 -16.51
CA ALA A 46 -10.05 -6.02 -17.27
C ALA A 46 -10.11 -4.75 -18.14
N GLY A 47 -9.03 -3.97 -18.13
CA GLY A 47 -8.93 -2.72 -18.89
C GLY A 47 -9.47 -1.47 -18.18
N GLU A 48 -10.22 -1.61 -17.08
CA GLU A 48 -10.74 -0.45 -16.32
C GLU A 48 -9.77 0.07 -15.26
N GLY A 49 -8.70 -0.68 -14.97
CA GLY A 49 -7.67 -0.29 -14.00
C GLY A 49 -8.10 -0.46 -12.54
N SER A 50 -7.28 0.09 -11.65
CA SER A 50 -7.45 0.00 -10.19
C SER A 50 -6.90 1.26 -9.52
N ARG A 51 -7.54 1.70 -8.43
CA ARG A 51 -7.07 2.79 -7.58
C ARG A 51 -6.50 2.24 -6.28
N PHE A 52 -5.27 2.62 -5.96
CA PHE A 52 -4.62 2.29 -4.68
C PHE A 52 -4.70 3.50 -3.77
N CYS A 53 -5.36 3.36 -2.63
CA CYS A 53 -5.73 4.47 -1.76
C CYS A 53 -5.10 4.30 -0.37
N PHE A 54 -4.76 5.40 0.28
CA PHE A 54 -4.39 5.40 1.69
C PHE A 54 -4.81 6.69 2.40
N THR A 55 -4.91 6.64 3.72
CA THR A 55 -5.10 7.79 4.61
C THR A 55 -4.01 7.80 5.67
N LEU A 56 -3.66 8.99 6.16
CA LEU A 56 -2.79 9.20 7.30
C LEU A 56 -3.46 10.21 8.25
N PRO A 57 -3.30 10.06 9.58
CA PRO A 57 -3.64 11.10 10.52
C PRO A 57 -2.87 12.38 10.19
N THR A 58 -3.55 13.51 10.15
CA THR A 58 -2.89 14.82 10.07
C THR A 58 -2.19 15.12 11.39
N ALA A 59 -1.09 15.87 11.35
CA ALA A 59 -0.50 16.40 12.57
C ALA A 59 -1.57 17.14 13.39
N PRO A 60 -1.57 17.03 14.73
CA PRO A 60 -2.49 17.78 15.56
C PRO A 60 -2.36 19.26 15.21
N HIS A 61 -3.50 19.88 14.89
CA HIS A 61 -3.56 21.31 14.66
C HIS A 61 -3.27 22.00 16.01
N VAL A 62 -2.05 22.51 16.18
CA VAL A 62 -1.74 23.43 17.27
C VAL A 62 -2.47 24.72 16.94
N SER A 63 -3.67 24.86 17.50
CA SER A 63 -4.34 26.16 17.59
C SER A 63 -3.52 26.97 18.60
N ALA A 64 -2.73 27.92 18.11
CA ALA A 64 -2.07 28.90 18.97
C ALA A 64 -3.16 29.66 19.74
N GLN A 65 -3.36 29.34 21.01
CA GLN A 65 -4.05 30.21 21.95
C GLN A 65 -3.07 31.32 22.31
N GLU A 66 -3.17 32.44 21.60
CA GLU A 66 -2.67 33.73 22.10
C GLU A 66 -3.58 34.14 23.27
N GLY A 67 -2.94 34.48 24.40
CA GLY A 67 -3.59 34.89 25.64
C GLY A 67 -3.94 36.36 25.71
#